data_AF-D6KD42-F1
#
_entry.id   AF-D6KD42-F1
#
_cell.length_a   1.000
_cell.length_b   1.000
_cell.length_c   1.000
_cell.angle_alpha   90.00
_cell.angle_beta   90.00
_cell.angle_gamma   90.00
#
_symmetry.space_group_name_H-M   'P 1'
#
loop_
_entity.id
_entity.type
_entity.pdbx_description
1 polymer ?
#
loop_
_entity_poly.entity_id
_entity_poly.type
_entity_poly.pdbx_seq_one_letter_code
_entity_poly.pdbx_strand_id
1 'polypeptide(L)'
;MVEADSWIYTGMVPFDVAGLAAAKGGDTAMNDYLDTVLRSYTGDKGYAWVGNEPSIELPWEYDYIGRPYKTQATVRHIQDQIWSNTPGGLADGNDDLGAMSAWYVWSALGMYPMTPGTSDLALGSPLFPQAVLTLPSGKTLTVNGDGAADNAPYVRSATFDGSPWNNAHAPTTALTAGGTLAFTLGATADTNWAAAPDQAPPSYGGDLGAPVRPRVGPLTSGVSAALCVDAADSGTADGTHAQIWTCNGSYAQDWVIAADGTLRTLGKCLDAADSGTGNGTRVQLWTCNGSGAQQWTPGDGDSLVNPHSGLCLDDPSGSTTGGTQLQLYTCDKSAAQTWKLPAAPPAPTGAVTSGVSSSLCLDDRSSATTDGNPVQLWGCDGTPAQDWTLMADGTFRVLGGCLDAAHSGTTDGTPVQLWTCNGTGAQQWRATTSGQLVNTHSGLCLDDPDSSTAEGTRVRLWTCNGSAAQKWRLPA
;
A
#
# COMPACT_ATOMS: atom_id res chain seq x y z
N MET A 1 -9.75 -13.35 -23.47
CA MET A 1 -10.19 -13.83 -22.15
C MET A 1 -9.11 -13.39 -21.20
N VAL A 2 -9.41 -12.48 -20.29
CA VAL A 2 -8.51 -12.14 -19.17
C VAL A 2 -9.04 -12.93 -17.99
N GLU A 3 -8.15 -13.56 -17.23
CA GLU A 3 -8.48 -14.48 -16.13
C GLU A 3 -9.12 -13.77 -14.93
N ALA A 4 -8.85 -12.46 -14.80
CA ALA A 4 -9.37 -11.58 -13.78
C ALA A 4 -9.35 -10.12 -14.26
N ASP A 5 -10.04 -9.22 -13.58
CA ASP A 5 -9.98 -7.78 -13.84
C ASP A 5 -8.95 -7.07 -12.94
N SER A 6 -8.78 -5.75 -13.13
CA SER A 6 -7.82 -4.98 -12.34
C SER A 6 -8.18 -4.93 -10.85
N TRP A 7 -9.44 -5.13 -10.48
CA TRP A 7 -9.84 -5.17 -9.08
C TRP A 7 -9.28 -6.40 -8.39
N ILE A 8 -9.47 -7.58 -8.98
CA ILE A 8 -8.94 -8.83 -8.43
C ILE A 8 -7.40 -8.76 -8.35
N TYR A 9 -6.72 -8.40 -9.45
CA TYR A 9 -5.25 -8.35 -9.50
C TYR A 9 -4.64 -7.29 -8.57
N THR A 10 -5.42 -6.33 -8.06
CA THR A 10 -4.91 -5.33 -7.11
C THR A 10 -4.52 -5.96 -5.77
N GLY A 11 -5.21 -7.01 -5.34
CA GLY A 11 -4.91 -7.73 -4.08
C GLY A 11 -3.68 -8.64 -4.17
N MET A 12 -3.30 -9.05 -5.39
CA MET A 12 -2.24 -10.02 -5.66
C MET A 12 -0.81 -9.49 -5.45
N VAL A 13 -0.54 -8.95 -4.26
CA VAL A 13 0.78 -8.62 -3.70
C VAL A 13 1.03 -9.52 -2.48
N PRO A 14 0.98 -10.87 -2.62
CA PRO A 14 0.90 -11.81 -1.49
C PRO A 14 2.15 -11.81 -0.59
N PHE A 15 3.24 -11.20 -1.06
CA PHE A 15 4.46 -11.03 -0.28
C PHE A 15 4.48 -9.76 0.56
N ASP A 16 3.74 -8.70 0.21
CA ASP A 16 3.78 -7.41 0.91
C ASP A 16 2.40 -6.76 1.04
N VAL A 17 1.48 -7.48 1.70
CA VAL A 17 0.10 -7.01 1.91
C VAL A 17 0.07 -5.75 2.78
N ALA A 18 0.96 -5.64 3.78
CA ALA A 18 1.10 -4.41 4.56
C ALA A 18 1.56 -3.22 3.71
N GLY A 19 2.53 -3.41 2.80
CA GLY A 19 2.94 -2.40 1.83
C GLY A 19 1.82 -2.02 0.86
N LEU A 20 1.03 -2.99 0.40
CA LEU A 20 -0.17 -2.73 -0.41
C LEU A 20 -1.20 -1.88 0.36
N ALA A 21 -1.48 -2.21 1.62
CA ALA A 21 -2.38 -1.42 2.46
C ALA A 21 -1.85 0.03 2.61
N ALA A 22 -0.56 0.20 2.89
CA ALA A 22 0.08 1.51 2.97
C ALA A 22 -0.01 2.28 1.64
N ALA A 23 0.21 1.62 0.50
CA ALA A 23 0.10 2.23 -0.83
C ALA A 23 -1.34 2.67 -1.15
N LYS A 24 -2.34 1.93 -0.67
CA LYS A 24 -3.76 2.25 -0.83
C LYS A 24 -4.27 3.38 0.06
N GLY A 25 -3.49 3.82 1.03
CA GLY A 25 -3.89 4.87 1.98
C GLY A 25 -4.05 4.41 3.43
N GLY A 26 -3.56 3.21 3.76
CA GLY A 26 -3.63 2.59 5.08
C GLY A 26 -4.79 1.59 5.24
N ASP A 27 -4.86 0.97 6.41
CA ASP A 27 -5.75 -0.15 6.73
C ASP A 27 -7.24 0.13 6.48
N THR A 28 -7.68 1.38 6.66
CA THR A 28 -9.08 1.76 6.40
C THR A 28 -9.40 1.72 4.90
N ALA A 29 -8.53 2.29 4.07
CA ALA A 29 -8.72 2.26 2.61
C ALA A 29 -8.57 0.85 2.04
N MET A 30 -7.67 0.04 2.62
CA MET A 30 -7.54 -1.37 2.28
C MET A 30 -8.81 -2.15 2.65
N ASN A 31 -9.37 -1.92 3.84
CA ASN A 31 -10.63 -2.53 4.25
C ASN A 31 -11.78 -2.19 3.29
N ASP A 32 -11.91 -0.94 2.88
CA ASP A 32 -13.02 -0.52 2.00
C ASP A 32 -12.91 -1.17 0.61
N TYR A 33 -11.67 -1.35 0.14
CA TYR A 33 -11.38 -2.13 -1.05
C TYR A 33 -11.78 -3.61 -0.86
N LEU A 34 -11.38 -4.25 0.23
CA LEU A 34 -11.73 -5.64 0.52
C LEU A 34 -13.25 -5.84 0.67
N ASP A 35 -13.93 -4.94 1.37
CA ASP A 35 -15.40 -4.95 1.54
C ASP A 35 -16.14 -4.78 0.19
N THR A 36 -15.48 -4.19 -0.80
CA THR A 36 -16.01 -4.01 -2.15
C THR A 36 -15.72 -5.22 -3.04
N VAL A 37 -14.47 -5.65 -3.10
CA VAL A 37 -14.04 -6.78 -3.96
C VAL A 37 -14.70 -8.09 -3.51
N LEU A 38 -14.82 -8.33 -2.20
CA LEU A 38 -15.40 -9.53 -1.58
C LEU A 38 -16.90 -9.40 -1.25
N ARG A 39 -17.61 -8.41 -1.81
CA ARG A 39 -19.06 -8.26 -1.59
C ARG A 39 -19.87 -9.40 -2.24
N SER A 40 -19.28 -10.06 -3.23
CA SER A 40 -19.73 -11.30 -3.86
C SER A 40 -18.50 -12.14 -4.20
N TYR A 41 -18.66 -13.46 -4.26
CA TYR A 41 -17.58 -14.40 -4.54
C TYR A 41 -17.73 -15.07 -5.92
N THR A 42 -18.79 -14.75 -6.67
CA THR A 42 -19.12 -15.37 -7.96
C THR A 42 -18.89 -14.42 -9.15
N GLY A 43 -18.24 -13.27 -8.95
CA GLY A 43 -18.10 -12.21 -9.97
C GLY A 43 -19.37 -11.40 -10.26
N ASP A 44 -20.56 -11.88 -9.87
CA ASP A 44 -21.81 -11.14 -9.99
C ASP A 44 -21.98 -10.14 -8.84
N LYS A 45 -22.08 -8.84 -9.14
CA LYS A 45 -22.26 -7.73 -8.16
C LYS A 45 -21.13 -7.57 -7.12
N GLY A 46 -20.02 -8.26 -7.33
CA GLY A 46 -18.72 -8.04 -6.70
C GLY A 46 -17.64 -8.18 -7.78
N TYR A 47 -16.38 -8.08 -7.38
CA TYR A 47 -15.27 -8.24 -8.33
C TYR A 47 -14.56 -9.58 -8.12
N ALA A 48 -14.53 -10.13 -6.90
CA ALA A 48 -13.92 -11.43 -6.64
C ALA A 48 -14.70 -12.58 -7.29
N TRP A 49 -13.95 -13.53 -7.86
CA TRP A 49 -14.46 -14.80 -8.35
C TRP A 49 -13.64 -15.94 -7.74
N VAL A 50 -14.15 -16.49 -6.64
CA VAL A 50 -13.45 -17.50 -5.81
C VAL A 50 -13.58 -18.92 -6.38
N GLY A 51 -14.38 -19.09 -7.45
CA GLY A 51 -14.35 -20.31 -8.26
C GLY A 51 -13.08 -20.45 -9.11
N ASN A 52 -12.21 -19.44 -9.10
CA ASN A 52 -10.98 -19.34 -9.88
C ASN A 52 -9.83 -18.82 -8.99
N GLU A 53 -8.59 -19.07 -9.38
CA GLU A 53 -7.38 -18.83 -8.57
C GLU A 53 -7.12 -17.38 -8.14
N PRO A 54 -7.31 -16.33 -8.97
CA PRO A 54 -6.82 -14.99 -8.67
C PRO A 54 -7.48 -14.26 -7.50
N SER A 55 -8.53 -14.83 -6.89
CA SER A 55 -9.29 -14.19 -5.80
C SER A 55 -9.17 -14.88 -4.44
N ILE A 56 -8.53 -16.05 -4.38
CA ILE A 56 -8.60 -16.93 -3.20
C ILE A 56 -7.76 -16.41 -2.03
N GLU A 57 -6.80 -15.53 -2.29
CA GLU A 57 -5.95 -14.87 -1.31
C GLU A 57 -6.67 -13.69 -0.62
N LEU A 58 -7.54 -12.97 -1.34
CA LEU A 58 -8.22 -11.75 -0.88
C LEU A 58 -8.88 -11.87 0.51
N PRO A 59 -9.60 -12.96 0.86
CA PRO A 59 -10.22 -13.08 2.19
C PRO A 59 -9.22 -13.02 3.35
N TRP A 60 -7.99 -13.48 3.12
CA TRP A 60 -6.93 -13.56 4.14
C TRP A 60 -6.23 -12.23 4.37
N GLU A 61 -6.34 -11.29 3.43
CA GLU A 61 -5.73 -9.96 3.53
C GLU A 61 -6.30 -9.12 4.69
N TYR A 62 -7.50 -9.44 5.17
CA TYR A 62 -8.06 -8.82 6.38
C TYR A 62 -7.21 -9.06 7.64
N ASP A 63 -6.48 -10.18 7.72
CA ASP A 63 -5.58 -10.48 8.84
C ASP A 63 -4.41 -9.48 8.91
N TYR A 64 -3.97 -8.97 7.75
CA TYR A 64 -2.83 -8.06 7.63
C TYR A 64 -3.16 -6.61 8.02
N ILE A 65 -4.45 -6.28 8.14
CA ILE A 65 -4.95 -4.94 8.48
C ILE A 65 -5.73 -4.92 9.80
N GLY A 66 -5.45 -5.89 10.69
CA GLY A 66 -6.03 -5.95 12.03
C GLY A 66 -7.52 -6.28 12.06
N ARG A 67 -8.03 -7.00 11.04
CA ARG A 67 -9.45 -7.37 10.94
C ARG A 67 -9.67 -8.89 10.81
N PRO A 68 -9.03 -9.75 11.62
CA PRO A 68 -9.13 -11.20 11.46
C PRO A 68 -10.55 -11.76 11.59
N TYR A 69 -11.44 -11.09 12.33
CA TYR A 69 -12.86 -11.45 12.39
C TYR A 69 -13.55 -11.39 11.01
N LYS A 70 -13.09 -10.52 10.10
CA LYS A 70 -13.59 -10.46 8.72
C LYS A 70 -13.03 -11.59 7.86
N THR A 71 -11.76 -11.97 8.02
CA THR A 71 -11.18 -13.18 7.42
C THR A 71 -12.03 -14.39 7.78
N GLN A 72 -12.26 -14.58 9.08
CA GLN A 72 -13.01 -15.71 9.64
C GLN A 72 -14.44 -15.80 9.06
N ALA A 73 -15.16 -14.67 9.01
CA ALA A 73 -16.50 -14.63 8.44
C ALA A 73 -16.49 -14.90 6.92
N THR A 74 -15.58 -14.27 6.19
CA THR A 74 -15.51 -14.37 4.72
C THR A 74 -15.12 -15.77 4.27
N VAL A 75 -14.11 -16.37 4.91
CA VAL A 75 -13.68 -17.75 4.64
C VAL A 75 -14.82 -18.74 4.92
N ARG A 76 -15.54 -18.58 6.04
CA ARG A 76 -16.73 -19.40 6.35
C ARG A 76 -17.79 -19.27 5.28
N HIS A 77 -18.12 -18.05 4.85
CA HIS A 77 -19.10 -17.84 3.79
C HIS A 77 -18.70 -18.49 2.47
N ILE A 78 -17.43 -18.40 2.06
CA ILE A 78 -16.92 -19.06 0.86
C ILE A 78 -17.06 -20.58 0.97
N GLN A 79 -16.64 -21.17 2.10
CA GLN A 79 -16.74 -22.61 2.37
C GLN A 79 -18.19 -23.10 2.27
N ASP A 80 -19.15 -22.30 2.74
CA ASP A 80 -20.57 -22.68 2.78
C ASP A 80 -21.32 -22.44 1.45
N GLN A 81 -20.84 -21.51 0.61
CA GLN A 81 -21.61 -20.99 -0.54
C GLN A 81 -21.06 -21.40 -1.91
N ILE A 82 -19.74 -21.57 -2.05
CA ILE A 82 -19.12 -21.67 -3.37
C ILE A 82 -18.93 -23.12 -3.79
N TRP A 83 -18.42 -23.95 -2.90
CA TRP A 83 -18.12 -25.34 -3.24
C TRP A 83 -19.11 -26.32 -2.62
N SER A 84 -19.40 -27.39 -3.36
CA SER A 84 -20.23 -28.51 -2.87
C SER A 84 -19.50 -29.83 -3.00
N ASN A 85 -19.96 -30.84 -2.25
CA ASN A 85 -19.40 -32.20 -2.30
C ASN A 85 -19.91 -33.04 -3.48
N THR A 86 -20.33 -32.40 -4.57
CA THR A 86 -20.84 -33.07 -5.78
C THR A 86 -19.80 -33.09 -6.90
N PRO A 87 -19.91 -33.98 -7.90
CA PRO A 87 -18.97 -34.02 -9.03
C PRO A 87 -18.85 -32.72 -9.85
N GLY A 88 -19.79 -31.79 -9.73
CA GLY A 88 -19.74 -30.44 -10.34
C GLY A 88 -19.59 -29.34 -9.28
N GLY A 89 -19.02 -29.67 -8.13
CA GLY A 89 -19.02 -28.82 -6.95
C GLY A 89 -17.98 -27.71 -6.93
N LEU A 90 -17.18 -27.52 -7.98
CA LEU A 90 -16.17 -26.45 -8.11
C LEU A 90 -16.75 -25.12 -8.62
N ALA A 91 -18.06 -24.90 -8.46
CA ALA A 91 -18.80 -23.82 -9.12
C ALA A 91 -18.61 -23.83 -10.65
N ASP A 92 -18.58 -22.66 -11.28
CA ASP A 92 -18.39 -22.46 -12.73
C ASP A 92 -16.92 -22.30 -13.16
N GLY A 93 -15.98 -22.56 -12.24
CA GLY A 93 -14.54 -22.41 -12.49
C GLY A 93 -13.77 -23.74 -12.62
N ASN A 94 -12.48 -23.68 -12.32
CA ASN A 94 -11.48 -24.74 -12.47
C ASN A 94 -10.75 -25.01 -11.14
N ASP A 95 -9.88 -26.01 -11.13
CA ASP A 95 -9.02 -26.35 -10.00
C ASP A 95 -7.60 -26.57 -10.54
N ASP A 96 -6.93 -25.48 -10.91
CA ASP A 96 -5.65 -25.55 -11.59
C ASP A 96 -4.58 -26.10 -10.65
N LEU A 97 -4.07 -27.27 -11.01
CA LEU A 97 -3.08 -28.01 -10.23
C LEU A 97 -3.54 -28.32 -8.79
N GLY A 98 -4.85 -28.34 -8.53
CA GLY A 98 -5.42 -28.61 -7.21
C GLY A 98 -5.46 -27.39 -6.28
N ALA A 99 -5.31 -26.17 -6.79
CA ALA A 99 -5.30 -24.93 -6.00
C ALA A 99 -6.59 -24.73 -5.18
N MET A 100 -7.77 -24.94 -5.77
CA MET A 100 -9.06 -24.74 -5.09
C MET A 100 -9.29 -25.81 -4.03
N SER A 101 -9.00 -27.06 -4.39
CA SER A 101 -9.07 -28.18 -3.44
C SER A 101 -8.12 -27.99 -2.26
N ALA A 102 -6.89 -27.53 -2.52
CA ALA A 102 -5.91 -27.22 -1.48
C ALA A 102 -6.38 -26.05 -0.60
N TRP A 103 -6.93 -24.99 -1.20
CA TRP A 103 -7.48 -23.86 -0.46
C TRP A 103 -8.58 -24.29 0.51
N TYR A 104 -9.50 -25.16 0.09
CA TYR A 104 -10.55 -25.67 0.96
C TYR A 104 -9.97 -26.46 2.14
N VAL A 105 -8.98 -27.34 1.90
CA VAL A 105 -8.34 -28.11 2.97
C VAL A 105 -7.62 -27.19 3.96
N TRP A 106 -6.83 -26.24 3.47
CA TRP A 106 -6.13 -25.26 4.31
C TRP A 106 -7.10 -24.42 5.14
N SER A 107 -8.10 -23.82 4.50
CA SER A 107 -9.13 -23.03 5.20
C SER A 107 -9.91 -23.86 6.21
N ALA A 108 -10.18 -25.15 5.95
CA ALA A 108 -10.84 -26.05 6.89
C ALA A 108 -9.96 -26.38 8.09
N LEU A 109 -8.64 -26.41 7.94
CA LEU A 109 -7.69 -26.49 9.05
C LEU A 109 -7.60 -25.17 9.85
N GLY A 110 -8.21 -24.09 9.35
CA GLY A 110 -8.18 -22.77 9.96
C GLY A 110 -6.89 -22.00 9.71
N MET A 111 -6.17 -22.30 8.63
CA MET A 111 -4.92 -21.61 8.30
C MET A 111 -4.63 -21.61 6.79
N TYR A 112 -3.86 -20.64 6.29
CA TYR A 112 -3.56 -20.54 4.85
C TYR A 112 -2.14 -20.07 4.56
N PRO A 113 -1.42 -20.72 3.62
CA PRO A 113 -0.10 -20.29 3.18
C PRO A 113 -0.18 -19.08 2.24
N MET A 114 -0.44 -17.90 2.82
CA MET A 114 -0.67 -16.66 2.07
C MET A 114 0.53 -16.22 1.23
N THR A 115 1.75 -16.33 1.77
CA THR A 115 2.95 -15.82 1.12
C THR A 115 3.80 -16.97 0.54
N PRO A 116 3.86 -17.11 -0.80
CA PRO A 116 4.66 -18.15 -1.45
C PRO A 116 6.13 -18.12 -1.02
N GLY A 117 6.70 -19.29 -0.76
CA GLY A 117 8.11 -19.45 -0.41
C GLY A 117 8.47 -19.18 1.06
N THR A 118 7.48 -18.89 1.90
CA THR A 118 7.66 -18.71 3.36
C THR A 118 7.07 -19.89 4.15
N SER A 119 7.35 -19.94 5.44
CA SER A 119 6.72 -20.89 6.37
C SER A 119 5.50 -20.30 7.09
N ASP A 120 5.08 -19.08 6.73
CA ASP A 120 4.01 -18.39 7.42
C ASP A 120 2.66 -18.93 7.00
N LEU A 121 1.77 -19.02 7.98
CA LEU A 121 0.39 -19.41 7.77
C LEU A 121 -0.49 -18.36 8.44
N ALA A 122 -1.29 -17.64 7.66
CA ALA A 122 -2.36 -16.79 8.18
C ALA A 122 -3.39 -17.67 8.89
N LEU A 123 -3.98 -17.19 9.99
CA LEU A 123 -4.91 -17.96 10.82
C LEU A 123 -6.35 -17.45 10.67
N GLY A 124 -7.23 -18.38 10.30
CA GLY A 124 -8.66 -18.23 10.35
C GLY A 124 -9.25 -18.99 11.54
N SER A 125 -10.38 -19.67 11.31
CA SER A 125 -11.01 -20.55 12.29
C SER A 125 -11.10 -21.98 11.74
N PRO A 126 -10.82 -23.01 12.55
CA PRO A 126 -10.91 -24.38 12.08
C PRO A 126 -12.37 -24.84 11.90
N LEU A 127 -12.62 -25.43 10.72
CA LEU A 127 -13.31 -26.71 10.51
C LEU A 127 -13.99 -27.44 11.66
N PHE A 128 -13.10 -28.12 12.38
CA PHE A 128 -13.37 -29.36 13.06
C PHE A 128 -13.01 -29.22 14.53
N PRO A 129 -13.67 -29.96 15.42
CA PRO A 129 -13.28 -30.01 16.83
C PRO A 129 -11.81 -30.41 17.02
N GLN A 130 -11.29 -31.26 16.12
CA GLN A 130 -9.87 -31.60 16.07
C GLN A 130 -9.43 -32.01 14.66
N ALA A 131 -8.24 -31.55 14.27
CA ALA A 131 -7.48 -32.09 13.14
C ALA A 131 -6.05 -32.41 13.60
N VAL A 132 -5.50 -33.54 13.14
CA VAL A 132 -4.14 -33.99 13.47
C VAL A 132 -3.37 -34.20 12.19
N LEU A 133 -2.30 -33.42 12.00
CA LEU A 133 -1.43 -33.51 10.83
C LEU A 133 -0.14 -34.22 11.21
N THR A 134 0.21 -35.28 10.47
CA THR A 134 1.55 -35.88 10.55
C THR A 134 2.50 -35.12 9.63
N LEU A 135 3.56 -34.56 10.21
CA LEU A 135 4.56 -33.76 9.50
C LEU A 135 5.65 -34.67 8.90
N PRO A 136 6.40 -34.20 7.88
CA PRO A 136 7.54 -34.94 7.32
C PRO A 136 8.61 -35.32 8.35
N SER A 137 8.71 -34.55 9.46
CA SER A 137 9.60 -34.84 10.58
C SER A 137 9.15 -36.04 11.45
N GLY A 138 7.98 -36.62 11.18
CA GLY A 138 7.34 -37.65 11.99
C GLY A 138 6.62 -37.12 13.23
N LYS A 139 6.70 -35.81 13.48
CA LYS A 139 5.96 -35.13 14.55
C LYS A 139 4.53 -34.81 14.12
N THR A 140 3.73 -34.33 15.05
CA THR A 140 2.33 -33.94 14.80
C THR A 140 2.10 -32.45 15.05
N LEU A 141 1.36 -31.82 14.15
CA LEU A 141 0.66 -30.56 14.43
C LEU A 141 -0.81 -30.90 14.72
N THR A 142 -1.27 -30.61 15.94
CA THR A 142 -2.66 -30.80 16.34
C THR A 142 -3.37 -29.45 16.34
N VAL A 143 -4.50 -29.37 15.66
CA VAL A 143 -5.39 -28.21 15.68
C VAL A 143 -6.64 -28.60 16.44
N ASN A 144 -6.90 -27.95 17.57
CA ASN A 144 -8.12 -28.16 18.36
C ASN A 144 -9.05 -26.96 18.18
N GLY A 145 -10.31 -27.19 17.83
CA GLY A 145 -11.35 -26.16 17.67
C GLY A 145 -12.45 -26.32 18.72
N ASP A 146 -12.20 -25.89 19.96
CA ASP A 146 -13.24 -25.91 21.00
C ASP A 146 -14.38 -24.96 20.62
N GLY A 147 -15.60 -25.49 20.49
CA GLY A 147 -16.75 -24.76 19.97
C GLY A 147 -16.85 -24.67 18.44
N ALA A 148 -16.05 -25.43 17.67
CA ALA A 148 -16.18 -25.50 16.22
C ALA A 148 -17.59 -25.93 15.78
N ALA A 149 -18.25 -25.06 15.02
CA ALA A 149 -19.58 -25.26 14.46
C ALA A 149 -19.78 -24.31 13.27
N ASP A 150 -20.70 -24.65 12.37
CA ASP A 150 -21.02 -23.85 11.17
C ASP A 150 -21.35 -22.38 11.51
N ASN A 151 -22.07 -22.16 12.61
CA ASN A 151 -22.48 -20.83 13.08
C ASN A 151 -21.51 -20.20 14.10
N ALA A 152 -20.32 -20.77 14.29
CA ALA A 152 -19.32 -20.30 15.23
C ALA A 152 -17.93 -20.07 14.59
N PRO A 153 -17.82 -19.20 13.57
CA PRO A 153 -16.55 -18.98 12.87
C PRO A 153 -15.55 -18.11 13.66
N TYR A 154 -15.93 -17.54 14.80
CA TYR A 154 -15.12 -16.48 15.41
C TYR A 154 -14.18 -17.00 16.47
N VAL A 155 -12.87 -16.74 16.31
CA VAL A 155 -11.87 -17.04 17.34
C VAL A 155 -12.04 -16.07 18.51
N ARG A 156 -12.17 -16.64 19.72
CA ARG A 156 -12.26 -15.89 20.99
C ARG A 156 -10.92 -15.89 21.73
N SER A 157 -10.16 -16.97 21.60
CA SER A 157 -8.80 -17.10 22.11
C SER A 157 -8.08 -18.25 21.42
N ALA A 158 -6.75 -18.21 21.42
CA ALA A 158 -5.93 -19.34 20.98
C ALA A 158 -4.76 -19.58 21.94
N THR A 159 -4.22 -20.80 21.90
CA THR A 159 -2.96 -21.16 22.57
C THR A 159 -2.09 -21.98 21.63
N PHE A 160 -0.77 -21.86 21.78
CA PHE A 160 0.20 -22.74 21.16
C PHE A 160 1.00 -23.46 22.26
N ASP A 161 0.91 -24.79 22.28
CA ASP A 161 1.48 -25.64 23.34
C ASP A 161 1.10 -25.15 24.76
N GLY A 162 -0.17 -24.73 24.91
CA GLY A 162 -0.74 -24.24 26.17
C GLY A 162 -0.38 -22.80 26.53
N SER A 163 0.55 -22.17 25.81
CA SER A 163 0.87 -20.75 26.00
C SER A 163 -0.12 -19.87 25.23
N PRO A 164 -0.58 -18.73 25.79
CA PRO A 164 -1.47 -17.82 25.08
C PRO A 164 -0.92 -17.42 23.70
N TRP A 165 -1.77 -17.48 22.69
CA TRP A 165 -1.44 -17.10 21.31
C TRP A 165 -2.47 -16.08 20.81
N ASN A 166 -2.00 -14.87 20.51
CA ASN A 166 -2.84 -13.77 20.04
C ASN A 166 -2.27 -13.14 18.77
N ASN A 167 -1.82 -13.99 17.83
CA ASN A 167 -1.38 -13.58 16.51
C ASN A 167 -2.31 -14.16 15.45
N ALA A 168 -2.55 -13.43 14.37
CA ALA A 168 -3.33 -13.85 13.21
C ALA A 168 -2.50 -14.74 12.26
N HIS A 169 -1.38 -15.28 12.76
CA HIS A 169 -0.55 -16.23 12.03
C HIS A 169 -0.09 -17.36 12.96
N ALA A 170 0.18 -18.53 12.39
CA ALA A 170 0.74 -19.65 13.13
C ALA A 170 2.19 -19.35 13.55
N PRO A 171 2.71 -20.01 14.59
CA PRO A 171 4.15 -20.00 14.85
C PRO A 171 4.92 -20.50 13.62
N THR A 172 6.00 -19.83 13.24
CA THR A 172 6.82 -20.18 12.06
C THR A 172 7.39 -21.60 12.12
N THR A 173 7.48 -22.19 13.31
CA THR A 173 7.96 -23.55 13.53
C THR A 173 6.85 -24.60 13.48
N ALA A 174 5.56 -24.24 13.36
CA ALA A 174 4.44 -25.18 13.47
C ALA A 174 4.54 -26.36 12.48
N LEU A 175 4.95 -26.10 11.23
CA LEU A 175 5.09 -27.11 10.19
C LEU A 175 6.41 -27.92 10.25
N THR A 176 7.39 -27.48 11.03
CA THR A 176 8.69 -28.18 11.15
C THR A 176 8.81 -28.93 12.47
N ALA A 177 8.39 -28.28 13.56
CA ALA A 177 8.49 -28.79 14.93
C ALA A 177 7.19 -29.47 15.43
N GLY A 178 6.05 -29.27 14.76
CA GLY A 178 4.75 -29.67 15.29
C GLY A 178 4.32 -28.82 16.47
N GLY A 179 3.37 -29.33 17.24
CA GLY A 179 2.80 -28.66 18.41
C GLY A 179 1.29 -28.78 18.45
N THR A 180 0.67 -28.06 19.38
CA THR A 180 -0.79 -27.99 19.52
C THR A 180 -1.25 -26.54 19.44
N LEU A 181 -1.98 -26.22 18.37
CA LEU A 181 -2.72 -24.97 18.23
C LEU A 181 -4.16 -25.20 18.68
N ALA A 182 -4.56 -24.62 19.80
CA ALA A 182 -5.91 -24.80 20.35
C ALA A 182 -6.68 -23.49 20.36
N PHE A 183 -7.83 -23.48 19.69
CA PHE A 183 -8.76 -22.36 19.57
C PHE A 183 -9.97 -22.56 20.47
N THR A 184 -10.48 -21.46 21.01
CA THR A 184 -11.86 -21.36 21.52
C THR A 184 -12.65 -20.51 20.55
N LEU A 185 -13.75 -21.04 20.04
CA LEU A 185 -14.58 -20.45 18.99
C LEU A 185 -15.93 -19.98 19.54
N GLY A 186 -16.59 -19.08 18.81
CA GLY A 186 -17.89 -18.52 19.19
C GLY A 186 -18.69 -17.97 18.01
N ALA A 187 -19.97 -17.73 18.26
CA ALA A 187 -20.92 -17.24 17.25
C ALA A 187 -20.89 -15.72 17.02
N THR A 188 -20.20 -14.96 17.89
CA THR A 188 -20.11 -13.50 17.79
C THR A 188 -18.67 -13.08 17.52
N ALA A 189 -18.50 -12.16 16.58
CA ALA A 189 -17.20 -11.58 16.24
C ALA A 189 -16.47 -11.07 17.49
N ASP A 190 -15.18 -11.39 17.58
CA ASP A 190 -14.25 -10.72 18.48
C ASP A 190 -13.39 -9.75 17.66
N THR A 191 -13.63 -8.46 17.81
CA THR A 191 -12.86 -7.45 17.08
C THR A 191 -11.51 -7.15 17.73
N ASN A 192 -11.18 -7.78 18.87
CA ASN A 192 -9.94 -7.55 19.61
C ASN A 192 -8.92 -8.69 19.46
N TRP A 193 -9.36 -9.90 19.10
CA TRP A 193 -8.43 -11.02 18.92
C TRP A 193 -7.51 -10.75 17.72
N ALA A 194 -6.20 -10.87 17.94
CA ALA A 194 -5.15 -10.66 16.94
C ALA A 194 -5.28 -9.38 16.08
N ALA A 195 -5.83 -8.30 16.65
CA ALA A 195 -6.14 -7.07 15.91
C ALA A 195 -5.01 -6.01 15.95
N ALA A 196 -3.99 -6.19 16.80
CA ALA A 196 -2.91 -5.21 16.90
C ALA A 196 -1.91 -5.35 15.72
N PRO A 197 -1.25 -4.26 15.29
CA PRO A 197 -0.32 -4.30 14.15
C PRO A 197 0.83 -5.31 14.28
N ASP A 198 1.31 -5.59 15.50
CA ASP A 198 2.36 -6.58 15.78
C ASP A 198 1.86 -8.04 15.82
N GLN A 199 0.55 -8.24 15.67
CA GLN A 199 -0.13 -9.55 15.65
C GLN A 199 -0.52 -9.99 14.24
N ALA A 200 -0.40 -9.09 13.26
CA ALA A 200 -0.65 -9.37 11.85
C ALA A 200 0.37 -10.39 11.29
N PRO A 201 0.02 -11.17 10.25
CA PRO A 201 0.98 -12.03 9.60
C PRO A 201 2.16 -11.23 9.01
N PRO A 202 3.36 -11.83 8.88
CA PRO A 202 4.52 -11.16 8.30
C PRO A 202 4.26 -10.67 6.87
N SER A 203 4.68 -9.44 6.57
CA SER A 203 4.79 -8.90 5.22
C SER A 203 6.25 -8.60 4.89
N TYR A 204 6.63 -8.89 3.66
CA TYR A 204 7.98 -8.88 3.13
C TYR A 204 8.09 -7.84 2.01
N GLY A 205 8.19 -6.58 2.39
CA GLY A 205 8.58 -5.53 1.45
C GLY A 205 9.96 -5.84 0.86
N GLY A 206 10.04 -6.17 -0.43
CA GLY A 206 11.31 -6.27 -1.16
C GLY A 206 12.00 -4.91 -1.26
N ASP A 207 13.29 -4.82 -1.60
CA ASP A 207 14.15 -3.59 -1.62
C ASP A 207 13.59 -2.35 -2.37
N LEU A 208 12.45 -2.47 -3.03
CA LEU A 208 11.69 -1.37 -3.60
C LEU A 208 10.86 -0.76 -2.47
N GLY A 209 11.32 0.37 -1.91
CA GLY A 209 10.48 1.17 -1.00
C GLY A 209 9.09 1.35 -1.60
N ALA A 210 8.05 1.35 -0.75
CA ALA A 210 6.66 1.48 -1.18
C ALA A 210 6.58 2.54 -2.28
N PRO A 211 6.00 2.23 -3.45
CA PRO A 211 5.93 3.19 -4.54
C PRO A 211 5.33 4.48 -3.98
N VAL A 212 5.96 5.62 -4.28
CA VAL A 212 5.46 6.94 -3.88
C VAL A 212 3.96 6.95 -4.16
N ARG A 213 3.14 7.13 -3.11
CA ARG A 213 1.68 7.08 -3.23
C ARG A 213 1.30 7.93 -4.45
N PRO A 214 0.76 7.32 -5.52
CA PRO A 214 0.44 8.08 -6.71
C PRO A 214 -0.54 9.18 -6.32
N ARG A 215 -0.36 10.37 -6.89
CA ARG A 215 -1.29 11.47 -6.70
C ARG A 215 -2.56 11.11 -7.48
N VAL A 216 -3.57 10.56 -6.80
CA VAL A 216 -4.82 10.06 -7.41
C VAL A 216 -6.00 10.91 -6.99
N GLY A 217 -6.89 11.19 -7.95
CA GLY A 217 -8.20 11.80 -7.70
C GLY A 217 -8.64 12.72 -8.83
N PRO A 218 -9.64 13.57 -8.61
CA PRO A 218 -10.24 14.38 -9.66
C PRO A 218 -9.32 15.50 -10.16
N LEU A 219 -9.27 15.67 -11.49
CA LEU A 219 -8.85 16.92 -12.13
C LEU A 219 -10.06 17.84 -12.19
N THR A 220 -10.13 18.83 -11.30
CA THR A 220 -11.27 19.75 -11.23
C THR A 220 -11.07 20.92 -12.20
N SER A 221 -12.09 21.24 -12.98
CA SER A 221 -12.09 22.35 -13.93
C SER A 221 -12.02 23.70 -13.21
N GLY A 222 -11.25 24.64 -13.74
CA GLY A 222 -11.28 26.03 -13.28
C GLY A 222 -12.49 26.82 -13.77
N VAL A 223 -13.25 26.31 -14.74
CA VAL A 223 -14.55 26.90 -15.15
C VAL A 223 -15.58 26.74 -14.03
N SER A 224 -15.57 25.58 -13.35
CA SER A 224 -16.46 25.29 -12.22
C SER A 224 -15.88 24.18 -11.35
N ALA A 225 -15.83 24.41 -10.04
CA ALA A 225 -15.41 23.41 -9.06
C ALA A 225 -16.32 22.17 -8.97
N ALA A 226 -17.49 22.20 -9.63
CA ALA A 226 -18.41 21.06 -9.72
C ALA A 226 -18.14 20.18 -10.95
N LEU A 227 -17.18 20.53 -11.82
CA LEU A 227 -16.86 19.80 -13.04
C LEU A 227 -15.46 19.19 -12.96
N CYS A 228 -15.36 17.96 -13.44
CA CYS A 228 -14.15 17.14 -13.42
C CYS A 228 -13.84 16.60 -14.81
N VAL A 229 -12.55 16.35 -15.10
CA VAL A 229 -12.14 15.52 -16.25
C VAL A 229 -12.61 14.09 -16.00
N ASP A 230 -13.27 13.50 -17.00
CA ASP A 230 -14.05 12.28 -16.89
C ASP A 230 -13.82 11.39 -18.12
N ALA A 231 -13.66 10.08 -17.89
CA ALA A 231 -13.69 9.08 -18.94
C ALA A 231 -15.14 8.75 -19.32
N ALA A 232 -15.54 9.12 -20.54
CA ALA A 232 -16.93 9.00 -20.97
C ALA A 232 -17.51 7.60 -20.75
N ASP A 233 -18.66 7.54 -20.06
CA ASP A 233 -19.39 6.32 -19.74
C ASP A 233 -18.56 5.25 -19.00
N SER A 234 -17.48 5.66 -18.31
CA SER A 234 -16.47 4.74 -17.75
C SER A 234 -15.87 3.80 -18.79
N GLY A 235 -15.79 4.25 -20.05
CA GLY A 235 -15.26 3.47 -21.16
C GLY A 235 -13.77 3.15 -20.98
N THR A 236 -13.41 1.91 -21.32
CA THR A 236 -12.02 1.40 -21.25
C THR A 236 -11.46 1.04 -22.62
N ALA A 237 -12.19 1.34 -23.69
CA ALA A 237 -11.73 1.15 -25.06
C ALA A 237 -10.79 2.31 -25.48
N ASP A 238 -9.86 2.00 -26.37
CA ASP A 238 -9.05 3.02 -27.04
C ASP A 238 -9.97 3.95 -27.86
N GLY A 239 -9.80 5.26 -27.67
CA GLY A 239 -10.67 6.28 -28.25
C GLY A 239 -11.83 6.74 -27.36
N THR A 240 -11.96 6.20 -26.15
CA THR A 240 -12.96 6.71 -25.18
C THR A 240 -12.73 8.20 -24.96
N HIS A 241 -13.77 9.03 -25.04
CA HIS A 241 -13.63 10.47 -24.92
C HIS A 241 -13.18 10.86 -23.50
N ALA A 242 -12.18 11.74 -23.41
CA ALA A 242 -11.94 12.51 -22.20
C ALA A 242 -12.85 13.75 -22.25
N GLN A 243 -13.74 13.89 -21.28
CA GLN A 243 -14.79 14.91 -21.29
C GLN A 243 -14.83 15.68 -19.97
N ILE A 244 -15.52 16.82 -19.94
CA ILE A 244 -15.98 17.39 -18.67
C ILE A 244 -17.29 16.72 -18.23
N TRP A 245 -17.39 16.40 -16.94
CA TRP A 245 -18.62 15.89 -16.34
C TRP A 245 -18.79 16.42 -14.92
N THR A 246 -19.99 16.32 -14.36
CA THR A 246 -20.20 16.66 -12.94
C THR A 246 -19.33 15.76 -12.07
N CYS A 247 -18.56 16.36 -11.16
CA CYS A 247 -17.76 15.61 -10.20
C CYS A 247 -18.68 14.69 -9.38
N ASN A 248 -18.47 13.38 -9.48
CA ASN A 248 -19.38 12.36 -8.96
C ASN A 248 -18.68 11.28 -8.12
N GLY A 249 -17.35 11.33 -7.99
CA GLY A 249 -16.55 10.38 -7.21
C GLY A 249 -16.49 8.98 -7.82
N SER A 250 -16.84 8.83 -9.10
CA SER A 250 -16.63 7.59 -9.84
C SER A 250 -15.17 7.43 -10.26
N TYR A 251 -14.75 6.19 -10.48
CA TYR A 251 -13.40 5.88 -10.94
C TYR A 251 -13.06 6.47 -12.32
N ALA A 252 -14.05 6.83 -13.13
CA ALA A 252 -13.86 7.56 -14.38
C ALA A 252 -13.25 8.96 -14.18
N GLN A 253 -13.27 9.47 -12.95
CA GLN A 253 -12.70 10.76 -12.55
C GLN A 253 -11.49 10.61 -11.63
N ASP A 254 -11.09 9.37 -11.31
CA ASP A 254 -9.88 9.11 -10.52
C ASP A 254 -8.69 9.05 -11.47
N TRP A 255 -7.98 10.18 -11.53
CA TRP A 255 -6.78 10.32 -12.36
C TRP A 255 -5.53 10.18 -11.53
N VAL A 256 -4.65 9.29 -11.96
CA VAL A 256 -3.28 9.12 -11.49
C VAL A 256 -2.39 10.14 -12.20
N ILE A 257 -1.77 11.03 -11.43
CA ILE A 257 -0.66 11.86 -11.91
C ILE A 257 0.63 11.04 -11.77
N ALA A 258 1.13 10.50 -12.88
CA ALA A 258 2.28 9.62 -12.87
C ALA A 258 3.60 10.41 -12.99
N ALA A 259 4.66 9.88 -12.35
CA ALA A 259 5.99 10.51 -12.36
C ALA A 259 6.65 10.52 -13.76
N ASP A 260 6.16 9.71 -14.69
CA ASP A 260 6.63 9.64 -16.08
C ASP A 260 5.96 10.66 -17.00
N GLY A 261 5.20 11.62 -16.44
CA GLY A 261 4.52 12.69 -17.18
C GLY A 261 3.17 12.30 -17.76
N THR A 262 2.68 11.08 -17.53
CA THR A 262 1.35 10.65 -17.98
C THR A 262 0.25 10.97 -16.96
N LEU A 263 -0.96 11.20 -17.45
CA LEU A 263 -2.19 11.26 -16.66
C LEU A 263 -3.00 10.01 -16.97
N ARG A 264 -3.37 9.22 -15.97
CA ARG A 264 -3.98 7.89 -16.21
C ARG A 264 -5.30 7.71 -15.48
N THR A 265 -6.26 7.07 -16.11
CA THR A 265 -7.49 6.59 -15.47
C THR A 265 -7.94 5.29 -16.13
N LEU A 266 -8.60 4.42 -15.38
CA LEU A 266 -9.12 3.12 -15.88
C LEU A 266 -8.10 2.30 -16.69
N GLY A 267 -6.81 2.35 -16.30
CA GLY A 267 -5.72 1.64 -16.97
C GLY A 267 -5.26 2.23 -18.32
N LYS A 268 -5.74 3.42 -18.68
CA LYS A 268 -5.42 4.14 -19.92
C LYS A 268 -4.74 5.47 -19.64
N CYS A 269 -4.10 6.04 -20.65
CA CYS A 269 -3.46 7.35 -20.61
C CYS A 269 -4.33 8.42 -21.27
N LEU A 270 -4.34 9.63 -20.72
CA LEU A 270 -4.89 10.83 -21.36
C LEU A 270 -4.05 11.15 -22.60
N ASP A 271 -4.68 11.14 -23.77
CA ASP A 271 -4.02 11.05 -25.06
C ASP A 271 -4.54 12.12 -26.03
N ALA A 272 -3.63 12.84 -26.66
CA ALA A 272 -3.96 13.69 -27.81
C ALA A 272 -4.17 12.81 -29.05
N ALA A 273 -5.41 12.74 -29.54
CA ALA A 273 -5.80 11.80 -30.57
C ALA A 273 -4.92 11.89 -31.82
N ASP A 274 -4.50 10.72 -32.32
CA ASP A 274 -3.62 10.55 -33.48
C ASP A 274 -2.27 11.29 -33.38
N SER A 275 -1.82 11.61 -32.16
CA SER A 275 -0.67 12.50 -31.92
C SER A 275 -0.81 13.88 -32.57
N GLY A 276 -2.06 14.36 -32.69
CA GLY A 276 -2.35 15.66 -33.29
C GLY A 276 -1.72 16.83 -32.50
N THR A 277 -1.27 17.85 -33.23
CA THR A 277 -0.59 19.03 -32.67
C THR A 277 -1.28 20.35 -33.00
N GLY A 278 -2.47 20.29 -33.61
CA GLY A 278 -3.27 21.47 -33.97
C GLY A 278 -4.33 21.81 -32.93
N ASN A 279 -4.75 23.08 -32.90
CA ASN A 279 -5.91 23.51 -32.13
C ASN A 279 -7.15 22.68 -32.50
N GLY A 280 -7.88 22.22 -31.50
CA GLY A 280 -9.06 21.38 -31.66
C GLY A 280 -8.76 19.88 -31.78
N THR A 281 -7.49 19.46 -31.66
CA THR A 281 -7.15 18.03 -31.54
C THR A 281 -7.90 17.45 -30.35
N ARG A 282 -8.70 16.41 -30.57
CA ARG A 282 -9.51 15.81 -29.50
C ARG A 282 -8.63 15.06 -28.50
N VAL A 283 -9.04 15.11 -27.24
CA VAL A 283 -8.40 14.33 -26.17
C VAL A 283 -9.25 13.11 -25.87
N GLN A 284 -8.59 11.97 -25.67
CA GLN A 284 -9.18 10.66 -25.50
C GLN A 284 -8.40 9.84 -24.47
N LEU A 285 -8.91 8.65 -24.16
CA LEU A 285 -8.17 7.61 -23.47
C LEU A 285 -7.57 6.67 -24.53
N TRP A 286 -6.30 6.32 -24.34
CA TRP A 286 -5.62 5.35 -25.18
C TRP A 286 -4.70 4.47 -24.36
N THR A 287 -4.44 3.25 -24.85
CA THR A 287 -3.45 2.35 -24.28
C THR A 287 -2.12 3.09 -24.11
N CYS A 288 -1.57 3.09 -22.88
CA CYS A 288 -0.31 3.77 -22.60
C CYS A 288 0.81 3.20 -23.47
N ASN A 289 1.42 4.03 -24.31
CA ASN A 289 2.34 3.62 -25.38
C ASN A 289 3.68 4.39 -25.35
N GLY A 290 3.86 5.31 -24.40
CA GLY A 290 5.09 6.10 -24.24
C GLY A 290 5.29 7.20 -25.29
N SER A 291 4.28 7.49 -26.12
CA SER A 291 4.35 8.58 -27.10
C SER A 291 4.26 9.96 -26.44
N GLY A 292 4.72 10.98 -27.17
CA GLY A 292 4.59 12.38 -26.74
C GLY A 292 3.13 12.86 -26.64
N ALA A 293 2.18 12.19 -27.30
CA ALA A 293 0.75 12.51 -27.24
C ALA A 293 0.15 12.27 -25.84
N GLN A 294 0.80 11.46 -25.01
CA GLN A 294 0.34 11.05 -23.68
C GLN A 294 1.05 11.79 -22.54
N GLN A 295 1.92 12.73 -22.89
CA GLN A 295 2.74 13.48 -21.95
C GLN A 295 2.07 14.80 -21.59
N TRP A 296 2.13 15.16 -20.31
CA TRP A 296 1.52 16.37 -19.77
C TRP A 296 2.44 16.98 -18.73
N THR A 297 2.71 18.27 -18.87
CA THR A 297 3.55 19.04 -17.96
C THR A 297 2.80 20.25 -17.43
N PRO A 298 2.96 20.63 -16.15
CA PRO A 298 2.41 21.88 -15.65
C PRO A 298 2.90 23.07 -16.46
N GLY A 299 1.98 23.95 -16.88
CA GLY A 299 2.27 25.24 -17.49
C GLY A 299 1.95 26.40 -16.54
N ASP A 300 1.98 27.61 -17.09
CA ASP A 300 1.56 28.81 -16.36
C ASP A 300 0.08 28.72 -15.95
N GLY A 301 -0.24 29.22 -14.75
CA GLY A 301 -1.63 29.40 -14.29
C GLY A 301 -2.41 28.10 -14.13
N ASP A 302 -1.77 27.05 -13.58
CA ASP A 302 -2.38 25.71 -13.38
C ASP A 302 -2.85 25.03 -14.67
N SER A 303 -2.25 25.38 -15.81
CA SER A 303 -2.50 24.70 -17.09
C SER A 303 -1.76 23.36 -17.18
N LEU A 304 -2.30 22.47 -18.02
CA LEU A 304 -1.66 21.20 -18.39
C LEU A 304 -1.25 21.27 -19.86
N VAL A 305 0.04 21.34 -20.11
CA VAL A 305 0.61 21.46 -21.46
C VAL A 305 0.99 20.08 -21.96
N ASN A 306 0.57 19.72 -23.17
CA ASN A 306 1.13 18.59 -23.88
C ASN A 306 2.44 19.04 -24.55
N PRO A 307 3.63 18.59 -24.11
CA PRO A 307 4.90 19.12 -24.60
C PRO A 307 5.20 18.71 -26.05
N HIS A 308 4.53 17.67 -26.57
CA HIS A 308 4.67 17.25 -27.96
C HIS A 308 4.05 18.26 -28.94
N SER A 309 2.90 18.82 -28.58
CA SER A 309 2.19 19.85 -29.37
C SER A 309 2.54 21.28 -28.97
N GLY A 310 2.93 21.50 -27.70
CA GLY A 310 3.05 22.82 -27.09
C GLY A 310 1.69 23.47 -26.76
N LEU A 311 0.59 22.71 -26.83
CA LEU A 311 -0.78 23.17 -26.57
C LEU A 311 -1.26 22.73 -25.19
N CYS A 312 -2.28 23.43 -24.67
CA CYS A 312 -2.88 23.19 -23.37
C CYS A 312 -4.11 22.28 -23.47
N LEU A 313 -4.33 21.46 -22.44
CA LEU A 313 -5.61 20.77 -22.22
C LEU A 313 -6.71 21.82 -22.03
N ASP A 314 -7.73 21.75 -22.87
CA ASP A 314 -8.74 22.79 -23.04
C ASP A 314 -10.15 22.20 -22.97
N ASP A 315 -11.00 22.82 -22.16
CA ASP A 315 -12.45 22.68 -22.21
C ASP A 315 -13.00 23.63 -23.30
N PRO A 316 -13.52 23.11 -24.44
CA PRO A 316 -13.89 23.94 -25.56
C PRO A 316 -14.87 25.06 -25.18
N SER A 317 -14.40 26.31 -25.32
CA SER A 317 -15.17 27.53 -24.99
C SER A 317 -15.58 27.66 -23.51
N GLY A 318 -14.91 26.95 -22.59
CA GLY A 318 -15.23 26.95 -21.16
C GLY A 318 -16.65 26.45 -20.87
N SER A 319 -16.98 25.28 -21.43
CA SER A 319 -18.31 24.69 -21.33
C SER A 319 -18.66 24.32 -19.89
N THR A 320 -19.95 24.41 -19.55
CA THR A 320 -20.48 23.81 -18.31
C THR A 320 -21.39 22.62 -18.58
N THR A 321 -21.43 22.17 -19.85
CA THR A 321 -22.29 21.07 -20.29
C THR A 321 -21.52 19.75 -20.14
N GLY A 322 -22.02 18.88 -19.25
CA GLY A 322 -21.50 17.52 -19.11
C GLY A 322 -21.51 16.78 -20.46
N GLY A 323 -20.42 16.09 -20.76
CA GLY A 323 -20.23 15.37 -22.01
C GLY A 323 -19.43 16.14 -23.07
N THR A 324 -19.02 17.38 -22.78
CA THR A 324 -18.17 18.14 -23.70
C THR A 324 -16.78 17.50 -23.74
N GLN A 325 -16.39 16.94 -24.89
CA GLN A 325 -15.07 16.33 -25.07
C GLN A 325 -13.98 17.39 -25.09
N LEU A 326 -12.94 17.16 -24.29
CA LEU A 326 -11.75 18.01 -24.19
C LEU A 326 -10.95 18.02 -25.48
N GLN A 327 -10.15 19.06 -25.63
CA GLN A 327 -9.28 19.25 -26.80
C GLN A 327 -7.91 19.81 -26.39
N LEU A 328 -6.99 19.85 -27.34
CA LEU A 328 -5.80 20.69 -27.27
C LEU A 328 -6.10 22.06 -27.88
N TYR A 329 -5.64 23.11 -27.22
CA TYR A 329 -5.77 24.47 -27.76
C TYR A 329 -4.60 25.35 -27.37
N THR A 330 -4.44 26.47 -28.08
CA THR A 330 -3.39 27.45 -27.79
C THR A 330 -3.54 27.93 -26.35
N CYS A 331 -2.44 27.85 -25.60
CA CYS A 331 -2.42 28.23 -24.19
C CYS A 331 -2.75 29.72 -24.01
N ASP A 332 -3.85 30.03 -23.34
CA ASP A 332 -4.37 31.39 -23.17
C ASP A 332 -4.63 31.78 -21.69
N LYS A 333 -4.39 30.86 -20.76
CA LYS A 333 -4.55 31.04 -19.30
C LYS A 333 -6.00 31.32 -18.88
N SER A 334 -6.97 31.01 -19.74
CA SER A 334 -8.38 31.09 -19.40
C SER A 334 -8.77 29.99 -18.40
N ALA A 335 -9.88 30.18 -17.70
CA ALA A 335 -10.43 29.18 -16.78
C ALA A 335 -10.70 27.82 -17.46
N ALA A 336 -10.93 27.82 -18.78
CA ALA A 336 -11.11 26.63 -19.61
C ALA A 336 -9.86 25.75 -19.73
N GLN A 337 -8.67 26.29 -19.40
CA GLN A 337 -7.39 25.61 -19.48
C GLN A 337 -6.72 25.43 -18.12
N THR A 338 -7.39 25.81 -17.04
CA THR A 338 -6.89 25.67 -15.68
C THR A 338 -7.48 24.43 -15.02
N TRP A 339 -6.62 23.59 -14.43
CA TRP A 339 -7.01 22.29 -13.88
C TRP A 339 -6.43 22.13 -12.48
N LYS A 340 -7.31 22.07 -11.47
CA LYS A 340 -6.88 21.72 -10.12
C LYS A 340 -6.66 20.22 -10.06
N LEU A 341 -5.39 19.83 -10.09
CA LEU A 341 -4.95 18.45 -9.90
C LEU A 341 -5.27 17.95 -8.46
N PRO A 342 -5.50 16.64 -8.24
CA PRO A 342 -5.79 16.05 -6.93
C PRO A 342 -4.73 16.42 -5.89
N ALA A 343 -4.98 16.48 -4.59
CA ALA A 343 -3.91 16.85 -3.65
C ALA A 343 -2.76 15.81 -3.70
N ALA A 344 -1.51 16.25 -3.62
CA ALA A 344 -0.44 15.29 -3.32
C ALA A 344 -0.74 14.68 -1.94
N PRO A 345 -0.52 13.37 -1.74
CA PRO A 345 -0.60 12.78 -0.40
C PRO A 345 0.27 13.60 0.56
N PRO A 346 -0.19 13.88 1.79
CA PRO A 346 0.68 14.49 2.78
C PRO A 346 1.93 13.63 2.92
N ALA A 347 3.10 14.26 2.94
CA ALA A 347 4.35 13.58 3.24
C ALA A 347 4.21 12.88 4.61
N PRO A 348 4.68 11.63 4.77
CA PRO A 348 4.67 10.97 6.07
C PRO A 348 5.40 11.83 7.08
N THR A 349 4.71 12.18 8.18
CA THR A 349 5.21 13.07 9.22
C THR A 349 5.02 12.40 10.58
N GLY A 350 6.10 12.34 11.37
CA GLY A 350 6.06 11.78 12.71
C GLY A 350 7.42 11.32 13.20
N ALA A 351 7.39 10.58 14.31
CA ALA A 351 8.57 10.01 14.94
C ALA A 351 9.29 9.02 14.03
N VAL A 352 10.62 9.17 13.96
CA VAL A 352 11.54 8.15 13.41
C VAL A 352 12.16 7.41 14.59
N THR A 353 11.72 6.17 14.85
CA THR A 353 12.14 5.41 16.05
C THR A 353 13.33 4.50 15.76
N SER A 354 14.26 4.39 16.72
CA SER A 354 15.44 3.53 16.64
C SER A 354 15.06 2.05 16.61
N GLY A 355 15.77 1.26 15.79
CA GLY A 355 15.69 -0.19 15.75
C GLY A 355 16.34 -0.87 16.96
N VAL A 356 17.12 -0.15 17.76
CA VAL A 356 17.70 -0.64 19.03
C VAL A 356 16.67 -0.57 20.16
N SER A 357 15.82 0.46 20.17
CA SER A 357 14.80 0.66 21.18
C SER A 357 13.67 1.51 20.63
N SER A 358 12.45 0.98 20.65
CA SER A 358 11.24 1.68 20.22
C SER A 358 10.84 2.87 21.11
N SER A 359 11.51 3.04 22.26
CA SER A 359 11.36 4.20 23.14
C SER A 359 12.24 5.39 22.77
N LEU A 360 13.16 5.22 21.81
CA LEU A 360 14.06 6.28 21.35
C LEU A 360 13.70 6.74 19.94
N CYS A 361 13.68 8.06 19.78
CA CYS A 361 13.33 8.79 18.57
C CYS A 361 14.51 9.64 18.08
N LEU A 362 14.59 9.82 16.76
CA LEU A 362 15.45 10.82 16.14
C LEU A 362 14.97 12.22 16.51
N ASP A 363 15.86 13.05 17.03
CA ASP A 363 15.50 14.29 17.72
C ASP A 363 16.41 15.46 17.32
N ASP A 364 15.82 16.60 16.93
CA ASP A 364 16.54 17.87 16.85
C ASP A 364 16.82 18.39 18.26
N ARG A 365 18.08 18.29 18.70
CA ARG A 365 18.45 18.55 20.10
C ARG A 365 17.89 19.89 20.59
N SER A 366 17.03 19.82 21.60
CA SER A 366 16.44 20.99 22.25
C SER A 366 15.65 21.91 21.32
N SER A 367 15.20 21.42 20.15
CA SER A 367 14.51 22.21 19.12
C SER A 367 15.27 23.48 18.72
N ALA A 368 16.62 23.44 18.71
CA ALA A 368 17.42 24.65 18.62
C ALA A 368 17.40 25.29 17.22
N THR A 369 17.07 24.54 16.16
CA THR A 369 16.92 24.99 14.75
C THR A 369 18.11 25.69 14.09
N THR A 370 19.21 25.92 14.81
CA THR A 370 20.44 26.53 14.26
C THR A 370 21.20 25.52 13.40
N ASP A 371 21.72 25.96 12.24
CA ASP A 371 22.60 25.15 11.39
C ASP A 371 23.74 24.53 12.20
N GLY A 372 23.88 23.20 12.07
CA GLY A 372 24.87 22.41 12.78
C GLY A 372 24.39 21.83 14.11
N ASN A 373 23.13 22.08 14.49
CA ASN A 373 22.56 21.50 15.71
C ASN A 373 22.63 19.96 15.66
N PRO A 374 23.08 19.28 16.72
CA PRO A 374 23.14 17.83 16.72
C PRO A 374 21.75 17.19 16.57
N VAL A 375 21.66 16.23 15.66
CA VAL A 375 20.56 15.26 15.67
C VAL A 375 20.97 14.11 16.57
N GLN A 376 20.07 13.69 17.46
CA GLN A 376 20.37 12.74 18.52
C GLN A 376 19.26 11.69 18.68
N LEU A 377 19.53 10.69 19.51
CA LEU A 377 18.52 9.82 20.09
C LEU A 377 18.00 10.45 21.37
N TRP A 378 16.69 10.54 21.50
CA TRP A 378 16.02 11.03 22.69
C TRP A 378 14.76 10.21 22.98
N GLY A 379 14.30 10.19 24.22
CA GLY A 379 13.04 9.54 24.56
C GLY A 379 11.90 10.08 23.69
N CYS A 380 11.10 9.18 23.10
CA CYS A 380 9.98 9.56 22.26
C CYS A 380 8.94 10.33 23.10
N ASP A 381 8.83 11.64 22.87
CA ASP A 381 8.06 12.56 23.72
C ASP A 381 6.99 13.35 22.96
N GLY A 382 6.91 13.17 21.64
CA GLY A 382 5.91 13.80 20.78
C GLY A 382 6.12 15.30 20.58
N THR A 383 7.31 15.82 20.91
CA THR A 383 7.64 17.21 20.65
C THR A 383 7.89 17.46 19.16
N PRO A 384 7.75 18.71 18.68
CA PRO A 384 8.07 19.07 17.29
C PRO A 384 9.51 18.75 16.86
N ALA A 385 10.45 18.53 17.78
CA ALA A 385 11.82 18.10 17.48
C ALA A 385 11.91 16.68 16.93
N GLN A 386 10.86 15.88 17.10
CA GLN A 386 10.78 14.48 16.68
C GLN A 386 9.80 14.28 15.52
N ASP A 387 9.18 15.35 15.04
CA ASP A 387 8.15 15.32 14.00
C ASP A 387 8.76 15.44 12.60
N TRP A 388 9.43 14.38 12.17
CA TRP A 388 10.16 14.34 10.91
C TRP A 388 9.22 14.09 9.74
N THR A 389 9.31 14.95 8.73
CA THR A 389 8.58 14.86 7.47
C THR A 389 9.46 14.28 6.37
N LEU A 390 9.02 13.17 5.76
CA LEU A 390 9.71 12.48 4.68
C LEU A 390 9.23 13.01 3.34
N MET A 391 10.07 13.80 2.68
CA MET A 391 9.73 14.46 1.44
C MET A 391 10.00 13.57 0.23
N ALA A 392 9.19 13.70 -0.81
CA ALA A 392 9.37 12.98 -2.08
C ALA A 392 10.70 13.30 -2.79
N ASP A 393 11.34 14.42 -2.42
CA ASP A 393 12.65 14.83 -2.92
C ASP A 393 13.81 14.12 -2.23
N GLY A 394 13.56 13.17 -1.31
CA GLY A 394 14.57 12.40 -0.56
C GLY A 394 15.08 13.06 0.73
N THR A 395 14.54 14.22 1.11
CA THR A 395 14.91 14.91 2.36
C THR A 395 14.05 14.49 3.54
N PHE A 396 14.68 14.42 4.73
CA PHE A 396 13.98 14.32 6.02
C PHE A 396 14.01 15.70 6.67
N ARG A 397 12.83 16.26 6.96
CA ARG A 397 12.72 17.64 7.45
C ARG A 397 12.09 17.72 8.83
N VAL A 398 12.64 18.55 9.70
CA VAL A 398 12.08 18.84 11.03
C VAL A 398 12.33 20.31 11.34
N LEU A 399 11.34 20.99 11.92
CA LEU A 399 11.46 22.40 12.35
C LEU A 399 12.03 23.36 11.27
N GLY A 400 11.77 23.07 9.99
CA GLY A 400 12.26 23.86 8.85
C GLY A 400 13.67 23.54 8.36
N GLY A 401 14.41 22.67 9.06
CA GLY A 401 15.73 22.16 8.65
C GLY A 401 15.65 20.77 8.02
N CYS A 402 16.78 20.33 7.47
CA CYS A 402 17.00 19.02 6.85
C CYS A 402 17.98 18.18 7.67
N LEU A 403 17.75 16.86 7.71
CA LEU A 403 18.71 15.87 8.21
C LEU A 403 19.95 15.88 7.31
N ASP A 404 21.10 16.23 7.85
CA ASP A 404 22.30 16.60 7.08
C ASP A 404 23.53 15.83 7.57
N ALA A 405 24.28 15.24 6.62
CA ALA A 405 25.61 14.72 6.89
C ALA A 405 26.61 15.88 7.00
N ALA A 406 27.18 16.10 8.18
CA ALA A 406 27.95 17.30 8.45
C ALA A 406 29.09 17.52 7.45
N HIS A 407 29.12 18.72 6.87
CA HIS A 407 30.11 19.13 5.87
C HIS A 407 30.16 18.22 4.62
N SER A 408 29.06 17.55 4.28
CA SER A 408 29.01 16.53 3.24
C SER A 408 30.02 15.39 3.45
N GLY A 409 30.34 15.07 4.71
CA GLY A 409 31.32 14.03 5.04
C GLY A 409 30.91 12.64 4.53
N THR A 410 31.90 11.86 4.10
CA THR A 410 31.70 10.54 3.50
C THR A 410 32.47 9.43 4.21
N THR A 411 32.83 9.63 5.47
CA THR A 411 33.60 8.67 6.28
C THR A 411 32.83 8.22 7.50
N ASP A 412 33.09 7.00 7.95
CA ASP A 412 32.58 6.46 9.22
C ASP A 412 32.86 7.43 10.38
N GLY A 413 31.83 7.72 11.16
CA GLY A 413 31.90 8.69 12.25
C GLY A 413 31.50 10.12 11.87
N THR A 414 31.20 10.40 10.59
CA THR A 414 30.68 11.73 10.19
C THR A 414 29.42 12.04 10.99
N PRO A 415 29.39 13.11 11.81
CA PRO A 415 28.23 13.43 12.60
C PRO A 415 27.04 13.84 11.73
N VAL A 416 25.83 13.45 12.13
CA VAL A 416 24.60 13.97 11.51
C VAL A 416 24.10 15.17 12.32
N GLN A 417 23.50 16.12 11.62
CA GLN A 417 23.08 17.42 12.16
C GLN A 417 21.81 17.92 11.47
N LEU A 418 21.21 18.95 12.05
CA LEU A 418 20.20 19.76 11.37
C LEU A 418 20.91 20.85 10.57
N TRP A 419 20.48 21.06 9.34
CA TRP A 419 20.98 22.15 8.50
C TRP A 419 19.89 22.72 7.60
N THR A 420 20.01 23.99 7.23
CA THR A 420 19.14 24.64 6.25
C THR A 420 19.09 23.81 4.96
N CYS A 421 17.88 23.48 4.49
CA CYS A 421 17.73 22.68 3.27
C CYS A 421 18.36 23.38 2.06
N ASN A 422 19.34 22.73 1.43
CA ASN A 422 20.20 23.30 0.38
C ASN A 422 20.28 22.46 -0.90
N GLY A 423 19.55 21.33 -0.95
CA GLY A 423 19.44 20.47 -2.13
C GLY A 423 20.68 19.64 -2.46
N THR A 424 21.70 19.63 -1.60
CA THR A 424 22.89 18.80 -1.78
C THR A 424 22.62 17.34 -1.43
N GLY A 425 23.43 16.42 -1.97
CA GLY A 425 23.32 15.00 -1.65
C GLY A 425 23.57 14.67 -0.17
N ALA A 426 24.18 15.58 0.60
CA ALA A 426 24.38 15.41 2.04
C ALA A 426 23.06 15.36 2.83
N GLN A 427 21.98 15.89 2.24
CA GLN A 427 20.63 15.95 2.84
C GLN A 427 19.66 14.91 2.25
N GLN A 428 20.18 14.06 1.37
CA GLN A 428 19.40 13.15 0.54
C GLN A 428 19.56 11.72 1.08
N TRP A 429 18.45 11.13 1.52
CA TRP A 429 18.41 9.85 2.20
C TRP A 429 17.51 8.88 1.47
N ARG A 430 18.00 7.67 1.26
CA ARG A 430 17.24 6.55 0.71
C ARG A 430 16.96 5.54 1.81
N ALA A 431 15.69 5.37 2.15
CA ALA A 431 15.26 4.27 3.01
C ALA A 431 15.38 2.93 2.26
N THR A 432 15.92 1.92 2.93
CA THR A 432 15.92 0.52 2.49
C THR A 432 14.82 -0.24 3.21
N THR A 433 14.42 -1.39 2.68
CA THR A 433 13.40 -2.24 3.30
C THR A 433 13.89 -3.00 4.53
N SER A 434 15.21 -3.16 4.67
CA SER A 434 15.83 -3.58 5.93
C SER A 434 15.68 -2.53 7.06
N GLY A 435 15.12 -1.35 6.76
CA GLY A 435 14.94 -0.23 7.68
C GLY A 435 16.13 0.71 7.76
N GLN A 436 17.12 0.60 6.88
CA GLN A 436 18.30 1.47 6.90
C GLN A 436 18.04 2.79 6.17
N LEU A 437 18.64 3.88 6.65
CA LEU A 437 18.64 5.18 5.96
C LEU A 437 20.01 5.42 5.36
N VAL A 438 20.14 5.24 4.04
CA VAL A 438 21.40 5.43 3.32
C VAL A 438 21.50 6.86 2.83
N ASN A 439 22.52 7.58 3.25
CA ASN A 439 22.83 8.88 2.67
C ASN A 439 23.32 8.69 1.23
N THR A 440 22.63 9.29 0.27
CA THR A 440 22.88 9.06 -1.17
C THR A 440 24.20 9.66 -1.66
N HIS A 441 24.76 10.64 -0.95
CA HIS A 441 26.06 11.22 -1.27
C HIS A 441 27.23 10.34 -0.82
N SER A 442 27.19 9.87 0.44
CA SER A 442 28.29 9.07 0.99
C SER A 442 28.16 7.57 0.73
N GLY A 443 26.94 7.07 0.52
CA GLY A 443 26.63 5.63 0.50
C GLY A 443 26.63 4.97 1.89
N LEU A 444 26.81 5.75 2.97
CA LEU A 444 26.82 5.28 4.36
C LEU A 444 25.43 5.35 4.99
N CYS A 445 25.22 4.57 6.04
CA CYS A 445 23.95 4.47 6.76
C CYS A 445 23.90 5.41 7.97
N LEU A 446 22.71 5.95 8.26
CA LEU A 446 22.42 6.58 9.56
C LEU A 446 22.54 5.52 10.66
N ASP A 447 23.37 5.81 11.65
CA ASP A 447 23.83 4.86 12.67
C ASP A 447 23.64 5.46 14.07
N ASP A 448 23.04 4.67 14.94
CA ASP A 448 23.11 4.79 16.40
C ASP A 448 24.46 4.24 16.90
N PRO A 449 25.39 5.10 17.34
CA PRO A 449 26.71 4.67 17.77
C PRO A 449 26.63 3.62 18.87
N ASP A 450 27.26 2.47 18.61
CA ASP A 450 27.43 1.39 19.58
C ASP A 450 26.11 0.79 20.11
N SER A 451 25.01 0.94 19.35
CA SER A 451 23.66 0.50 19.75
C SER A 451 23.24 1.10 21.10
N SER A 452 23.40 2.41 21.24
CA SER A 452 23.17 3.11 22.49
C SER A 452 21.69 3.14 22.87
N THR A 453 21.42 2.98 24.17
CA THR A 453 20.10 3.28 24.74
C THR A 453 20.11 4.58 25.56
N ALA A 454 21.22 5.32 25.53
CA ALA A 454 21.38 6.55 26.29
C ALA A 454 20.78 7.75 25.53
N GLU A 455 19.90 8.48 26.19
CA GLU A 455 19.38 9.75 25.68
C GLU A 455 20.52 10.76 25.47
N GLY A 456 20.42 11.53 24.38
CA GLY A 456 21.42 12.52 23.97
C GLY A 456 22.51 11.96 23.06
N THR A 457 22.50 10.66 22.76
CA THR A 457 23.46 10.02 21.85
C THR A 457 23.33 10.65 20.46
N ARG A 458 24.42 11.24 19.94
CA ARG A 458 24.42 11.85 18.61
C ARG A 458 24.54 10.77 17.53
N VAL A 459 23.63 10.78 16.55
CA VAL A 459 23.69 9.88 15.40
C VAL A 459 24.82 10.25 14.42
N ARG A 460 25.29 9.27 13.66
CA ARG A 460 26.41 9.42 12.72
C ARG A 460 26.15 8.69 11.41
N LEU A 461 27.02 8.92 10.43
CA LEU A 461 27.19 8.03 9.29
C LEU A 461 28.14 6.88 9.65
N TRP A 462 27.79 5.68 9.18
CA TRP A 462 28.63 4.50 9.33
C TRP A 462 28.44 3.51 8.18
N THR A 463 29.46 2.68 7.93
CA THR A 463 29.41 1.59 6.96
C THR A 463 28.17 0.74 7.22
N CYS A 464 27.34 0.59 6.19
CA CYS A 464 26.11 -0.17 6.28
C CYS A 464 26.41 -1.64 6.62
N ASN A 465 25.90 -2.12 7.75
CA ASN A 465 26.17 -3.44 8.32
C ASN A 465 24.90 -4.22 8.73
N GLY A 466 23.71 -3.61 8.60
CA GLY A 466 22.42 -4.27 8.84
C GLY A 466 22.08 -4.53 10.31
N SER A 467 22.89 -4.04 11.25
CA SER A 467 22.62 -4.13 12.68
C SER A 467 21.39 -3.32 13.09
N ALA A 468 20.83 -3.61 14.27
CA ALA A 468 19.71 -2.86 14.84
C ALA A 468 19.99 -1.35 14.97
N ALA A 469 21.25 -0.97 15.23
CA ALA A 469 21.73 0.41 15.28
C ALA A 469 21.52 1.22 13.99
N GLN A 470 21.35 0.54 12.85
CA GLN A 470 21.14 1.18 11.56
C GLN A 470 19.71 1.03 11.07
N LYS A 471 18.83 0.42 11.86
CA LYS A 471 17.43 0.24 11.52
C LYS A 471 16.61 1.37 12.13
N TRP A 472 15.69 1.89 11.34
CA TRP A 472 14.83 3.01 11.68
C TRP A 472 13.42 2.68 11.22
N ARG A 473 12.45 2.85 12.12
CA ARG A 473 11.04 2.77 11.74
C ARG A 473 10.55 4.17 11.46
N LEU A 474 10.08 4.36 10.23
CA LEU A 474 9.66 5.64 9.68
C LEU A 474 8.19 5.94 10.02
N PRO A 475 7.76 7.21 10.00
CA PRO A 475 6.35 7.56 10.04
C PRO A 475 5.62 7.01 8.81
N ALA A 476 4.34 6.65 8.99
CA ALA A 476 3.50 5.95 8.00
C ALA A 476 2.59 6.90 7.21
#